data_AF-A0A3D1TBT4-F1
#
_entry.id   AF-A0A3D1TBT4-F1
#
_cell.length_a   1.000
_cell.length_b   1.000
_cell.length_c   1.000
_cell.angle_alpha   90.00
_cell.angle_beta   90.00
_cell.angle_gamma   90.00
#
_symmetry.space_group_name_H-M   'P 1'
#
loop_
_entity.id
_entity.type
_entity.pdbx_description
1 polymer ?
#
loop_
_entity_poly.entity_id
_entity_poly.type
_entity_poly.pdbx_seq_one_letter_code
_entity_poly.pdbx_strand_id
1 'polypeptide(L)'
;LPIDYREASLALGSTRWQTIWRVLLPAARPGIVVSIILAMGRAIGETMAVMMVTGNRAKVTGALLDPGVTMAGTIGLEWSYAADEHSSALFALGTFLFIVIMLLNGVAQLVTSRGRVSQ
;
A
#
# COMPACT_ATOMS: atom_id res chain seq x y z
N LEU A 1 -4.24 14.58 17.09
CA LEU A 1 -5.42 15.47 17.23
C LEU A 1 -5.43 16.03 18.64
N PRO A 2 -5.43 17.35 18.84
CA PRO A 2 -5.57 17.99 20.15
C PRO A 2 -6.87 17.59 20.86
N ILE A 3 -6.82 17.39 22.17
CA ILE A 3 -8.00 17.02 22.97
C ILE A 3 -9.01 18.18 23.04
N ASP A 4 -8.50 19.41 22.92
CA ASP A 4 -9.25 20.66 22.92
C ASP A 4 -10.35 20.70 21.85
N TYR A 5 -10.15 20.09 20.68
CA TYR A 5 -11.20 20.02 19.64
C TYR A 5 -12.40 19.18 20.07
N ARG A 6 -12.17 18.13 20.86
CA ARG A 6 -13.22 17.29 21.41
C ARG A 6 -13.95 18.01 22.55
N GLU A 7 -13.21 18.69 23.42
CA GLU A 7 -13.76 19.42 24.56
C GLU A 7 -14.56 20.65 24.13
N ALA A 8 -14.05 21.43 23.18
CA ALA A 8 -14.76 22.57 22.59
C ALA A 8 -16.06 22.13 21.90
N SER A 9 -16.04 21.02 21.15
CA SER A 9 -17.24 20.49 20.51
C SER A 9 -18.29 20.05 21.54
N LEU A 10 -17.87 19.34 22.60
CA LEU A 10 -18.77 18.93 23.68
C LEU A 10 -19.32 20.13 24.47
N ALA A 11 -18.51 21.16 24.72
CA ALA A 11 -18.91 22.40 25.39
C ALA A 11 -19.95 23.20 24.58
N LEU A 12 -19.94 23.08 23.25
CA LEU A 12 -20.96 23.62 22.35
C LEU A 12 -22.27 22.80 22.31
N GLY A 13 -22.41 21.78 23.15
CA GLY A 13 -23.61 20.94 23.24
C GLY A 13 -23.70 19.85 22.16
N SER A 14 -22.61 19.59 21.41
CA SER A 14 -22.57 18.50 20.44
C SER A 14 -22.58 17.14 21.12
N THR A 15 -23.30 16.19 20.53
CA THR A 15 -23.23 14.78 20.96
C THR A 15 -21.88 14.16 20.57
N ARG A 16 -21.46 13.12 21.30
CA ARG A 16 -20.20 12.39 20.99
C ARG A 16 -20.14 11.93 19.53
N TRP A 17 -21.26 11.50 18.98
CA TRP A 17 -21.35 11.06 17.58
C TRP A 17 -21.15 12.21 16.59
N GLN A 18 -21.79 13.36 16.83
CA GLN A 18 -21.60 14.56 16.01
C GLN A 18 -20.15 15.07 16.09
N THR A 19 -19.54 15.03 17.27
CA THR A 19 -18.13 15.42 17.46
C THR A 19 -17.19 14.52 16.67
N ILE A 20 -17.41 13.20 16.66
CA ILE A 20 -16.60 12.27 15.86
C ILE A 20 -16.74 12.55 14.37
N TRP A 21 -17.96 12.63 13.85
CA TRP A 21 -18.20 12.75 12.40
C TRP A 21 -17.93 14.13 11.82
N ARG A 22 -18.23 15.21 12.56
CA ARG A 22 -18.13 16.58 12.05
C ARG A 22 -16.85 17.30 12.43
N VAL A 23 -16.15 16.87 13.49
CA VAL A 23 -14.96 17.57 14.00
C VAL A 23 -13.73 16.68 13.93
N LEU A 24 -13.73 15.51 14.58
CA LEU A 24 -12.52 14.67 14.63
C LEU A 24 -12.21 14.02 13.29
N LEU A 25 -13.18 13.42 12.60
CA LEU A 25 -12.95 12.72 11.32
C LEU A 25 -12.36 13.66 10.26
N PRO A 26 -12.93 14.85 9.99
CA PRO A 26 -12.35 15.81 9.05
C PRO A 26 -10.94 16.26 9.46
N ALA A 27 -10.72 16.54 10.75
CA ALA A 27 -9.41 16.93 11.26
C ALA A 27 -8.38 15.78 11.23
N ALA A 28 -8.81 14.52 11.30
CA ALA A 28 -7.97 13.32 11.22
C ALA A 28 -7.59 12.95 9.77
N ARG A 29 -8.33 13.42 8.77
CA ARG A 29 -8.16 13.06 7.34
C ARG A 29 -6.70 12.99 6.88
N PRO A 30 -5.85 14.01 7.09
CA PRO A 30 -4.46 13.94 6.64
C PRO A 30 -3.65 12.83 7.32
N GLY A 31 -3.93 12.53 8.59
CA GLY A 31 -3.26 11.45 9.33
C GLY A 31 -3.69 10.06 8.86
N ILE A 32 -5.00 9.85 8.64
CA ILE A 32 -5.55 8.58 8.14
C ILE A 32 -4.95 8.22 6.78
N VAL A 33 -4.90 9.20 5.89
CA VAL A 33 -4.31 9.05 4.55
C VAL A 33 -2.84 8.63 4.63
N VAL A 34 -2.04 9.32 5.44
CA VAL A 34 -0.62 8.98 5.61
C VAL A 34 -0.46 7.57 6.18
N SER A 35 -1.28 7.18 7.15
CA SER A 35 -1.24 5.82 7.71
C SER A 35 -1.63 4.74 6.70
N ILE A 36 -2.58 5.02 5.79
CA ILE A 36 -2.96 4.07 4.72
C ILE A 36 -1.81 3.87 3.75
N ILE A 37 -1.17 4.96 3.31
CA ILE A 37 -0.01 4.88 2.39
C ILE A 37 1.13 4.09 3.04
N LEU A 38 1.42 4.36 4.32
CA LEU A 38 2.46 3.66 5.06
C LEU A 38 2.12 2.16 5.25
N ALA A 39 0.86 1.85 5.57
CA ALA A 39 0.38 0.47 5.71
C ALA A 39 0.41 -0.29 4.38
N MET A 40 0.09 0.35 3.25
CA MET A 40 0.24 -0.24 1.92
C MET A 40 1.71 -0.55 1.61
N GLY A 41 2.62 0.39 1.87
CA GLY A 41 4.06 0.16 1.71
C GLY A 41 4.55 -1.01 2.55
N ARG A 42 4.08 -1.12 3.80
CA ARG A 42 4.38 -2.26 4.67
C ARG A 42 3.81 -3.58 4.14
N ALA A 43 2.56 -3.59 3.67
CA ALA A 43 1.94 -4.79 3.10
C ALA A 43 2.68 -5.29 1.86
N ILE A 44 3.23 -4.38 1.05
CA ILE A 44 4.12 -4.73 -0.06
C ILE A 44 5.45 -5.29 0.48
N GLY A 45 5.98 -4.80 1.61
CA GLY A 45 7.17 -5.36 2.25
C GLY A 45 6.96 -6.78 2.83
N GLU A 46 5.73 -7.12 3.20
CA GLU A 46 5.32 -8.48 3.61
C GLU A 46 5.19 -9.45 2.41
N THR A 47 5.83 -9.16 1.27
CA THR A 47 5.82 -9.97 0.03
C THR A 47 6.10 -11.46 0.24
N MET A 48 6.76 -11.84 1.34
CA MET A 48 6.95 -13.23 1.73
C MET A 48 5.65 -13.95 2.10
N ALA A 49 4.69 -13.26 2.73
CA ALA A 49 3.38 -13.80 3.02
C ALA A 49 2.60 -14.09 1.73
N VAL A 50 2.67 -13.17 0.75
CA VAL A 50 1.98 -13.32 -0.55
C VAL A 50 2.55 -14.51 -1.33
N MET A 51 3.88 -14.70 -1.32
CA MET A 51 4.49 -15.90 -1.92
C MET A 51 3.95 -17.19 -1.32
N MET A 52 3.86 -17.27 0.01
CA MET A 52 3.41 -18.47 0.71
C MET A 52 1.95 -18.82 0.39
N VAL A 53 1.11 -17.82 0.13
CA VAL A 53 -0.30 -18.01 -0.25
C VAL A 53 -0.44 -18.36 -1.74
N THR A 54 0.40 -17.82 -2.61
CA THR A 54 0.30 -18.03 -4.07
C THR A 54 0.80 -19.42 -4.50
N GLY A 55 1.54 -20.13 -3.64
CA GLY A 55 1.98 -21.51 -3.86
C GLY A 55 3.26 -21.68 -4.69
N ASN A 56 3.79 -20.59 -5.25
CA ASN A 56 5.10 -20.49 -5.91
C ASN A 56 5.32 -21.54 -7.02
N ARG A 57 4.41 -21.61 -8.00
CA ARG A 57 4.61 -22.44 -9.19
C ARG A 57 4.81 -21.57 -10.42
N ALA A 58 6.03 -21.58 -10.96
CA ALA A 58 6.37 -20.95 -12.23
C ALA A 58 5.89 -21.80 -13.42
N LYS A 59 4.58 -22.10 -13.48
CA LYS A 59 3.98 -22.84 -14.60
C LYS A 59 2.86 -22.01 -15.21
N VAL A 60 3.03 -21.62 -16.47
CA VAL A 60 1.97 -20.97 -17.25
C VAL A 60 0.89 -22.01 -17.48
N THR A 61 -0.20 -21.87 -16.75
CA THR A 61 -1.37 -22.73 -16.83
C THR A 61 -2.54 -21.89 -17.31
N GLY A 62 -3.45 -22.49 -18.07
CA GLY A 62 -4.55 -21.77 -18.74
C GLY A 62 -5.75 -21.47 -17.85
N ALA A 63 -5.74 -21.84 -16.57
CA ALA A 63 -6.88 -21.67 -15.66
C ALA A 63 -6.63 -20.52 -14.67
N LEU A 64 -7.68 -19.70 -14.42
CA LEU A 64 -7.59 -18.53 -13.53
C LEU A 64 -7.32 -18.87 -12.05
N LEU A 65 -7.52 -20.13 -11.64
CA LEU A 65 -7.37 -20.58 -10.25
C LEU A 65 -6.06 -21.31 -9.99
N ASP A 66 -5.18 -21.41 -10.99
CA ASP A 66 -3.93 -22.12 -10.81
C ASP A 66 -2.94 -21.32 -9.96
N PRO A 67 -2.12 -22.00 -9.14
CA PRO A 67 -1.10 -21.36 -8.32
C PRO A 67 -0.09 -20.61 -9.20
N GLY A 68 0.07 -19.32 -8.95
CA GLY A 68 1.00 -18.47 -9.67
C GLY A 68 2.35 -18.29 -8.97
N VAL A 69 3.18 -17.44 -9.55
CA VAL A 69 4.38 -16.88 -8.91
C VAL A 69 4.31 -15.36 -8.99
N THR A 70 4.74 -14.67 -7.93
CA THR A 70 4.76 -13.20 -7.89
C THR A 70 6.12 -12.69 -8.35
N MET A 71 6.16 -11.53 -9.02
CA MET A 71 7.42 -10.93 -9.49
C MET A 71 8.42 -10.70 -8.34
N ALA A 72 7.94 -10.19 -7.20
CA ALA A 72 8.73 -10.03 -5.99
C ALA A 72 9.27 -11.37 -5.47
N GLY A 73 8.49 -12.43 -5.59
CA GLY A 73 8.89 -13.75 -5.15
C GLY A 73 9.92 -14.42 -6.03
N THR A 74 9.78 -14.31 -7.35
CA THR A 74 10.81 -14.76 -8.31
C THR A 74 12.13 -14.08 -8.03
N ILE A 75 12.13 -12.75 -7.81
CA ILE A 75 13.35 -12.01 -7.46
C ILE A 75 13.93 -12.55 -6.16
N GLY A 76 13.14 -12.63 -5.08
CA GLY A 76 13.65 -13.06 -3.78
C GLY A 76 14.21 -14.48 -3.75
N LEU A 77 13.62 -15.42 -4.49
CA LEU A 77 14.03 -16.82 -4.52
C LEU A 77 15.22 -17.07 -5.46
N GLU A 78 15.21 -16.46 -6.63
CA GLU A 78 16.19 -16.79 -7.68
C GLU A 78 17.42 -15.86 -7.65
N TRP A 79 17.35 -14.72 -6.96
CA TRP A 79 18.47 -13.76 -6.89
C TRP A 79 19.77 -14.38 -6.39
N SER A 80 19.70 -15.25 -5.38
CA SER A 80 20.88 -15.90 -4.81
C SER A 80 21.50 -16.96 -5.71
N TYR A 81 20.76 -17.46 -6.71
CA TYR A 81 21.18 -18.56 -7.58
C TYR A 81 21.39 -18.12 -9.04
N ALA A 82 21.04 -16.88 -9.38
CA ALA A 82 21.18 -16.34 -10.72
C ALA A 82 22.66 -15.99 -11.04
N ALA A 83 23.20 -16.59 -12.10
CA ALA A 83 24.49 -16.23 -12.68
C ALA A 83 24.33 -15.75 -14.13
N ASP A 84 25.26 -14.89 -14.56
CA ASP A 84 25.38 -14.33 -15.91
C ASP A 84 24.07 -13.71 -16.45
N GLU A 85 23.47 -14.34 -17.45
CA GLU A 85 22.32 -13.82 -18.18
C GLU A 85 21.06 -13.77 -17.33
N HIS A 86 20.89 -14.71 -16.38
CA HIS A 86 19.71 -14.77 -15.51
C HIS A 86 19.66 -13.58 -14.55
N SER A 87 20.80 -13.11 -14.06
CA SER A 87 20.89 -11.95 -13.16
C SER A 87 20.41 -10.67 -13.86
N SER A 88 20.69 -10.53 -15.16
CA SER A 88 20.22 -9.40 -15.96
C SER A 88 18.70 -9.39 -16.14
N ALA A 89 18.09 -10.57 -16.34
CA ALA A 89 16.65 -10.74 -16.43
C ALA A 89 15.95 -10.41 -15.11
N LEU A 90 16.50 -10.85 -13.96
CA LEU A 90 15.98 -10.51 -12.64
C LEU A 90 16.06 -9.00 -12.35
N PHE A 91 17.13 -8.34 -12.79
CA PHE A 91 17.28 -6.89 -12.67
C PHE A 91 16.22 -6.14 -13.49
N ALA A 92 15.94 -6.58 -14.71
CA ALA A 92 14.89 -6.02 -15.54
C ALA A 92 13.49 -6.22 -14.90
N LEU A 93 13.23 -7.41 -14.35
CA LEU A 93 11.99 -7.71 -13.64
C LEU A 93 11.81 -6.84 -12.38
N GLY A 94 12.88 -6.65 -11.59
CA GLY A 94 12.88 -5.76 -10.43
C GLY A 94 12.65 -4.30 -10.80
N THR A 95 13.25 -3.84 -11.90
CA THR A 95 13.03 -2.49 -12.43
C THR A 95 11.59 -2.29 -12.86
N PHE A 96 11.01 -3.27 -13.56
CA PHE A 96 9.60 -3.22 -13.97
C PHE A 96 8.66 -3.18 -12.76
N LEU A 97 8.89 -4.05 -11.78
CA LEU A 97 8.13 -4.07 -10.52
C LEU A 97 8.23 -2.73 -9.78
N PHE A 98 9.43 -2.13 -9.73
CA PHE A 98 9.65 -0.82 -9.14
C PHE A 98 8.81 0.26 -9.83
N ILE A 99 8.78 0.28 -11.16
CA ILE A 99 7.97 1.23 -11.94
C ILE A 99 6.48 1.04 -11.62
N VAL A 100 5.98 -0.20 -11.57
CA VAL A 100 4.58 -0.48 -11.24
C VAL A 100 4.22 0.05 -9.84
N ILE A 101 5.09 -0.21 -8.85
CA ILE A 101 4.89 0.28 -7.47
C ILE A 101 4.97 1.80 -7.42
N MET A 102 5.90 2.42 -8.14
CA MET A 102 6.05 3.87 -8.22
C MET A 102 4.81 4.52 -8.83
N LEU A 103 4.26 3.94 -9.91
CA LEU A 103 3.04 4.43 -10.54
C LEU A 103 1.83 4.29 -9.62
N LEU A 104 1.66 3.13 -8.96
CA LEU A 104 0.58 2.92 -7.99
C LEU A 104 0.65 3.93 -6.83
N ASN A 105 1.84 4.09 -6.24
CA ASN A 105 2.04 5.06 -5.16
C ASN A 105 1.86 6.50 -5.64
N GLY A 106 2.36 6.82 -6.84
CA GLY A 106 2.20 8.13 -7.46
C GLY A 106 0.72 8.49 -7.69
N VAL A 107 -0.06 7.55 -8.24
CA VAL A 107 -1.52 7.74 -8.42
C VAL A 107 -2.22 7.90 -7.07
N ALA A 108 -1.91 7.05 -6.08
CA ALA A 108 -2.49 7.15 -4.75
C ALA A 108 -2.18 8.52 -4.10
N GLN A 109 -0.96 9.02 -4.28
CA GLN A 109 -0.52 10.31 -3.76
C GLN A 109 -1.14 11.49 -4.52
N LEU A 110 -1.29 11.39 -5.84
CA LEU A 110 -1.94 12.41 -6.67
C LEU A 110 -3.45 12.54 -6.34
N VAL A 111 -4.17 11.42 -6.26
CA VAL A 111 -5.59 11.39 -5.86
C VAL A 111 -5.77 12.01 -4.47
N THR A 112 -4.86 11.70 -3.56
CA THR A 112 -4.84 12.25 -2.20
C THR A 112 -4.52 13.75 -2.17
N SER A 113 -3.56 14.21 -2.98
CA SER A 113 -3.11 15.61 -2.99
C SER A 113 -4.20 16.58 -3.43
N ARG A 114 -5.10 16.15 -4.32
CA ARG A 114 -6.27 16.93 -4.75
C ARG A 114 -7.26 17.20 -3.63
N GLY A 115 -7.28 16.38 -2.57
CA GLY A 115 -8.09 16.62 -1.38
C GLY A 115 -7.54 17.68 -0.42
N ARG A 116 -6.31 18.18 -0.63
CA ARG A 116 -5.62 19.12 0.28
C ARG A 116 -5.70 20.59 -0.15
N VAL A 117 -6.18 20.89 -1.35
CA VAL A 117 -6.16 22.26 -1.93
C VAL A 117 -7.45 23.05 -1.66
N SER A 118 -8.46 22.48 -1.00
CA SER A 118 -9.77 23.13 -0.77
C SER A 118 -10.09 23.48 0.70
N GLN A 119 -9.12 23.49 1.61
CA GLN A 119 -9.32 23.89 3.01
C GLN A 119 -8.22 24.85 3.45
#